data_AF-A0A151S0H4-F1
#
_entry.id   AF-A0A151S0H4-F1
#
_cell.length_a   1.000
_cell.length_b   1.000
_cell.length_c   1.000
_cell.angle_alpha   90.00
_cell.angle_beta   90.00
_cell.angle_gamma   90.00
#
_symmetry.space_group_name_H-M   'P 1'
#
loop_
_entity.id
_entity.type
_entity.pdbx_description
1 polymer ?
#
loop_
_entity_poly.entity_id
_entity_poly.type
_entity_poly.pdbx_seq_one_letter_code
_entity_poly.pdbx_strand_id
1 'polypeptide(L)'
;MPIDKYDGTTNLDEHLDVFLTQVTLSTTDDAALCRIFPTSLKGRALSWFTRLPPNSIDSFNTLSSQFTIQFATSRPHNLTSLSLVSLR
;
A
#
# COMPACT_ATOMS: atom_id res chain seq x y z
N MET A 1 -20.42 3.38 -7.16
CA MET A 1 -19.58 4.52 -6.75
C MET A 1 -18.18 4.26 -7.29
N PRO A 2 -17.56 5.17 -8.06
CA PRO A 2 -16.15 5.03 -8.37
C PRO A 2 -15.40 5.15 -7.04
N ILE A 3 -14.56 4.18 -6.72
CA ILE A 3 -13.72 4.27 -5.53
C ILE A 3 -12.71 5.36 -5.75
N ASP A 4 -12.60 6.23 -4.76
CA ASP A 4 -11.59 7.26 -4.77
C ASP A 4 -10.21 6.60 -4.78
N LYS A 5 -9.44 6.90 -5.82
CA LYS A 5 -8.08 6.43 -5.95
C LYS A 5 -7.23 6.98 -4.81
N TYR A 6 -6.33 6.16 -4.29
CA TYR A 6 -5.45 6.52 -3.18
C TYR A 6 -4.33 7.44 -3.65
N ASP A 7 -4.15 8.57 -2.98
CA ASP A 7 -3.12 9.57 -3.30
C ASP A 7 -1.91 9.55 -2.36
N GLY A 8 -1.93 8.72 -1.32
CA GLY A 8 -0.92 8.69 -0.27
C GLY A 8 -1.27 9.44 1.01
N THR A 9 -2.48 9.97 1.16
CA THR A 9 -2.85 10.82 2.32
C THR A 9 -3.94 10.25 3.22
N THR A 10 -4.77 9.34 2.69
CA THR A 10 -5.84 8.70 3.45
C THR A 10 -5.34 7.44 4.18
N ASN A 11 -6.23 6.77 4.90
CA ASN A 11 -5.91 5.55 5.61
C ASN A 11 -5.44 4.46 4.63
N LEU A 12 -4.19 4.03 4.83
CA LEU A 12 -3.53 3.02 4.01
C LEU A 12 -4.15 1.63 4.16
N ASP A 13 -4.47 1.23 5.39
CA ASP A 13 -4.98 -0.11 5.70
C ASP A 13 -6.39 -0.28 5.10
N GLU A 14 -7.23 0.75 5.21
CA GLU A 14 -8.55 0.80 4.58
C GLU A 14 -8.44 0.69 3.05
N HIS A 15 -7.48 1.38 2.44
CA HIS A 15 -7.28 1.28 0.99
C HIS A 15 -6.90 -0.14 0.54
N LEU A 16 -6.00 -0.80 1.26
CA LEU A 16 -5.59 -2.16 0.94
C LEU A 16 -6.74 -3.16 1.10
N ASP A 17 -7.54 -3.03 2.16
CA ASP A 17 -8.70 -3.88 2.40
C ASP A 17 -9.77 -3.72 1.32
N VAL A 18 -10.10 -2.49 0.95
CA VAL A 18 -11.03 -2.19 -0.13
C VAL A 18 -10.51 -2.73 -1.46
N PHE A 19 -9.24 -2.49 -1.79
CA PHE A 19 -8.62 -3.01 -3.01
C PHE A 19 -8.73 -4.54 -3.09
N LEU A 20 -8.32 -5.23 -2.03
CA LEU A 20 -8.36 -6.70 -1.99
C LEU A 20 -9.79 -7.22 -2.10
N THR A 21 -10.73 -6.68 -1.34
CA THR A 21 -12.15 -7.06 -1.39
C THR A 21 -12.72 -6.96 -2.81
N GLN A 22 -12.30 -5.98 -3.59
CA GLN A 22 -12.77 -5.82 -4.96
C GLN A 22 -12.09 -6.74 -5.96
N VAL A 23 -10.76 -6.83 -5.92
CA VAL A 23 -10.01 -7.54 -6.95
C VAL A 23 -10.08 -9.05 -6.74
N THR A 24 -10.21 -9.52 -5.49
CA THR A 24 -10.39 -10.95 -5.18
C THR A 24 -11.69 -11.54 -5.73
N LEU A 25 -12.69 -10.71 -6.10
CA LEU A 25 -13.87 -11.15 -6.85
C LEU A 25 -13.53 -11.57 -8.29
N SER A 26 -12.43 -11.07 -8.84
CA SER A 26 -12.00 -11.31 -10.23
C SER A 26 -10.79 -12.24 -10.31
N THR A 27 -9.84 -12.13 -9.37
CA THR A 27 -8.62 -12.91 -9.38
C THR A 27 -7.95 -12.96 -8.01
N THR A 28 -7.31 -14.08 -7.72
CA THR A 28 -6.40 -14.25 -6.58
C THR A 28 -4.96 -14.49 -7.04
N ASP A 29 -4.67 -14.30 -8.34
CA ASP A 29 -3.33 -14.40 -8.90
C ASP A 29 -2.49 -13.15 -8.56
N ASP A 30 -1.34 -13.37 -7.94
CA ASP A 30 -0.44 -12.30 -7.48
C ASP A 30 0.04 -11.39 -8.61
N ALA A 31 0.34 -11.96 -9.78
CA ALA A 31 0.79 -11.17 -10.92
C ALA A 31 -0.35 -10.27 -11.45
N ALA A 32 -1.58 -10.79 -11.49
CA ALA A 32 -2.77 -10.01 -11.82
C ALA A 32 -3.02 -8.91 -10.78
N LEU A 33 -2.94 -9.21 -9.48
CA LEU A 33 -3.08 -8.23 -8.40
C LEU A 33 -2.07 -7.08 -8.54
N CYS A 34 -0.79 -7.39 -8.79
CA CYS A 34 0.25 -6.39 -9.00
C CYS A 34 -0.01 -5.50 -10.23
N ARG A 35 -0.57 -6.06 -11.30
CA ARG A 35 -0.91 -5.33 -12.53
C ARG A 35 -2.14 -4.43 -12.36
N ILE A 36 -3.09 -4.84 -11.52
CA ILE A 36 -4.32 -4.09 -11.26
C ILE A 36 -4.08 -2.99 -10.23
N PHE A 37 -3.21 -3.21 -9.24
CA PHE A 37 -2.90 -2.25 -8.17
C PHE A 37 -2.69 -0.79 -8.62
N PRO A 38 -1.86 -0.46 -9.63
CA PRO A 38 -1.67 0.93 -10.02
C PRO A 38 -2.96 1.64 -10.48
N THR A 39 -4.00 0.91 -10.87
CA THR A 39 -5.29 1.51 -11.27
C THR A 39 -6.06 2.11 -10.09
N SER A 40 -5.79 1.65 -8.86
CA SER A 40 -6.37 2.17 -7.63
C SER A 40 -5.63 3.39 -7.07
N LEU A 41 -4.53 3.81 -7.70
CA LEU A 41 -3.66 4.90 -7.23
C LEU A 41 -3.81 6.18 -8.05
N LYS A 42 -3.55 7.32 -7.42
CA LYS A 42 -3.38 8.64 -8.05
C LYS A 42 -2.23 9.41 -7.39
N GLY A 43 -1.88 10.56 -7.96
CA GLY A 43 -0.93 11.50 -7.34
C GLY A 43 0.40 10.86 -6.91
N ARG A 44 0.79 11.09 -5.64
CA ARG A 44 2.08 10.63 -5.11
C ARG A 44 2.21 9.11 -5.06
N ALA A 45 1.12 8.40 -4.75
CA ALA A 45 1.09 6.94 -4.72
C ALA A 45 1.36 6.32 -6.09
N LEU A 46 0.66 6.79 -7.13
CA LEU A 46 0.89 6.33 -8.48
C LEU A 46 2.31 6.67 -8.96
N SER A 47 2.77 7.89 -8.67
CA SER A 47 4.11 8.35 -9.02
C SER A 47 5.20 7.50 -8.38
N TRP A 48 5.03 7.08 -7.12
CA TRP A 48 5.92 6.13 -6.46
C TRP A 48 5.96 4.78 -7.18
N PHE A 49 4.79 4.21 -7.50
CA PHE A 49 4.71 2.91 -8.17
C PHE A 49 5.47 2.91 -9.50
N THR A 50 5.30 3.97 -10.31
CA THR A 50 5.96 4.09 -11.63
C THR A 50 7.50 4.22 -11.56
N ARG A 51 8.05 4.52 -10.38
CA ARG A 51 9.51 4.64 -10.16
C ARG A 51 10.15 3.37 -9.61
N LEU A 52 9.36 2.32 -9.36
CA LEU A 52 9.90 1.07 -8.87
C LEU A 52 10.84 0.45 -9.92
N PRO A 53 11.99 -0.12 -9.50
CA PRO A 53 12.87 -0.79 -10.44
C PRO A 53 12.15 -1.95 -11.14
N PRO A 54 12.46 -2.23 -12.42
CA PRO A 54 11.91 -3.40 -13.09
C PRO A 54 12.27 -4.67 -12.32
N ASN A 55 11.31 -5.59 -12.20
CA ASN A 55 11.44 -6.85 -11.46
C ASN A 55 11.66 -6.70 -9.93
N SER A 56 11.43 -5.51 -9.34
CA SER A 56 11.50 -5.34 -7.88
C SER A 56 10.27 -5.86 -7.12
N ILE A 57 9.21 -6.21 -7.85
CA ILE A 57 7.97 -6.77 -7.34
C ILE A 57 7.76 -8.11 -8.02
N ASP A 58 7.83 -9.17 -7.23
CA ASP A 58 7.64 -10.57 -7.62
C ASP A 58 6.30 -11.15 -7.14
N SER A 59 5.68 -10.50 -6.15
CA SER A 59 4.42 -10.93 -5.52
C SER A 59 3.62 -9.73 -5.02
N PHE A 60 2.31 -9.91 -4.81
CA PHE A 60 1.49 -8.85 -4.24
C PHE A 60 1.89 -8.55 -2.79
N ASN A 61 2.39 -9.55 -2.07
CA ASN A 61 2.92 -9.38 -0.71
C ASN A 61 4.18 -8.48 -0.67
N THR A 62 5.11 -8.65 -1.62
CA THR A 62 6.28 -7.77 -1.74
C THR A 62 5.84 -6.33 -2.05
N LEU A 63 4.88 -6.18 -2.96
CA LEU A 63 4.31 -4.88 -3.31
C LEU A 63 3.67 -4.19 -2.10
N SER A 64 2.76 -4.88 -1.40
CA SER A 64 2.01 -4.31 -0.28
C SER A 64 2.95 -3.92 0.87
N SER A 65 3.99 -4.72 1.13
CA SER A 65 5.02 -4.41 2.13
C SER A 65 5.81 -3.15 1.78
N GLN A 66 6.33 -3.03 0.55
CA GLN A 66 7.07 -1.81 0.14
C GLN A 66 6.18 -0.57 0.13
N PHE A 67 4.95 -0.71 -0.37
CA PHE A 67 3.96 0.36 -0.35
C PHE A 67 3.66 0.81 1.07
N THR A 68 3.55 -0.15 1.98
CA THR A 68 3.29 0.10 3.39
C THR A 68 4.45 0.80 4.08
N ILE A 69 5.69 0.47 3.75
CA ILE A 69 6.89 1.17 4.24
C ILE A 69 6.91 2.61 3.72
N GLN A 70 6.61 2.81 2.43
CA GLN A 70 6.62 4.13 1.80
C GLN A 70 5.57 5.08 2.38
N PHE A 71 4.36 4.58 2.64
CA PHE A 71 3.23 5.39 3.10
C PHE A 71 2.90 5.17 4.58
N ALA A 72 3.83 4.61 5.35
CA ALA A 72 3.69 4.33 6.78
C ALA A 72 3.29 5.57 7.60
N THR A 73 3.70 6.76 7.17
CA THR A 73 3.38 8.04 7.81
C THR A 73 1.91 8.44 7.68
N SER A 74 1.19 7.84 6.73
CA SER A 74 -0.25 8.07 6.51
C SER A 74 -1.13 7.17 7.39
N ARG A 75 -0.51 6.33 8.24
CA ARG A 75 -1.23 5.67 9.32
C ARG A 75 -1.61 6.67 10.39
N PRO A 76 -2.86 6.68 10.88
CA PRO A 76 -3.16 7.33 12.14
C PRO A 76 -2.28 6.68 13.22
N HIS A 77 -1.27 7.41 13.67
CA HIS A 77 -0.35 6.92 14.68
C HIS A 77 -1.12 6.64 15.97
N ASN A 78 -1.35 5.37 16.28
CA ASN A 78 -1.43 4.96 17.67
C ASN A 78 0.02 4.93 18.17
N LEU A 79 0.50 6.07 18.67
CA LEU A 79 1.80 6.21 19.31
C LEU A 79 1.85 5.32 20.57
N THR A 80 2.15 4.04 20.43
CA THR A 80 2.83 3.32 21.51
C THR A 80 4.27 3.80 21.54
N SER A 81 4.42 4.90 22.30
CA SER A 81 5.64 5.45 22.87
C SER A 81 6.84 4.50 22.82
N LEU A 82 7.85 4.83 22.02
CA LEU A 82 9.23 4.41 22.24
C LEU A 82 9.69 4.97 23.59
N SER A 83 9.45 4.25 24.68
CA SER A 83 10.14 4.53 25.94
C SER A 83 11.58 4.05 25.80
N LEU A 84 12.48 4.97 25.45
CA LEU A 84 13.90 4.82 25.77
C LEU A 84 14.02 4.94 27.30
N VAL A 85 13.89 3.82 28.02
CA VAL A 85 14.39 3.74 29.39
C VAL A 85 15.83 3.30 29.31
N SER A 86 16.71 4.25 29.61
CA SER A 86 18.16 4.13 29.67
C SER A 86 18.61 2.92 30.49
N LEU A 87 19.59 2.18 29.97
CA LEU A 87 20.41 1.26 30.76
C LEU A 87 21.06 2.02 31.93
N ARG A 88 20.99 1.45 33.12
CA ARG A 88 21.91 1.74 34.23
C ARG A 88 22.34 0.46 34.90
#